data_AF-A0A8S3IL17-F1
#
_entry.id   AF-A0A8S3IL17-F1
#
_cell.length_a   1.000
_cell.length_b   1.000
_cell.length_c   1.000
_cell.angle_alpha   90.00
_cell.angle_beta   90.00
_cell.angle_gamma   90.00
#
_symmetry.space_group_name_H-M   'P 1'
#
loop_
_entity.id
_entity.type
_entity.pdbx_description
1 polymer ?
#
loop_
_entity_poly.entity_id
_entity_poly.type
_entity_poly.pdbx_seq_one_letter_code
_entity_poly.pdbx_strand_id
1 'polypeptide(L)'
;SVATRKFNDFLNEVKPWEQYIPTDWLKVIKERKAKHAGDELKTQRQMASLLEKIRVGTTEESEMEELIDKFDIDNPCSELSIDRFLKENNHVKTKIETLKKVSPDRSLLLTQIDSIDDIILNFYDNEVYLLHICERWSKKNKRNMLKQMRFFSQLKTKEPENTNSIFRVIDHDLHSDLDERPEDCVVYYATHGSIESHDFLHDSLGKFVMSEKWFSIVGYCQKKN
;
A
#
# COMPACT_ATOMS: atom_id res chain seq x y z
N SER A 1 -27.57 2.87 -2.73
CA SER A 1 -27.46 3.84 -1.62
C SER A 1 -26.13 4.60 -1.70
N VAL A 2 -25.98 5.68 -0.94
CA VAL A 2 -24.72 6.42 -0.80
C VAL A 2 -23.59 5.52 -0.27
N ALA A 3 -23.90 4.67 0.72
CA ALA A 3 -22.97 3.71 1.29
C ALA A 3 -22.40 2.73 0.24
N THR A 4 -23.25 2.12 -0.59
CA THR A 4 -22.81 1.22 -1.66
C THR A 4 -21.90 1.93 -2.67
N ARG A 5 -22.21 3.19 -3.00
CA ARG A 5 -21.34 4.02 -3.86
C ARG A 5 -19.96 4.20 -3.24
N LYS A 6 -19.87 4.59 -1.96
CA LYS A 6 -18.59 4.79 -1.25
C LYS A 6 -17.72 3.52 -1.22
N PHE A 7 -18.32 2.36 -0.96
CA PHE A 7 -17.59 1.08 -1.05
C PHE A 7 -17.09 0.79 -2.47
N ASN A 8 -17.92 1.03 -3.48
CA ASN A 8 -17.53 0.82 -4.88
C ASN A 8 -16.39 1.76 -5.28
N ASP A 9 -16.47 3.04 -4.92
CA ASP A 9 -15.43 4.03 -5.23
C ASP A 9 -14.10 3.63 -4.59
N PHE A 10 -14.12 3.23 -3.31
CA PHE A 10 -12.93 2.74 -2.62
C PHE A 10 -12.34 1.50 -3.30
N LEU A 11 -13.16 0.48 -3.60
CA LEU A 11 -12.68 -0.76 -4.21
C LEU A 11 -12.21 -0.56 -5.65
N ASN A 12 -12.81 0.37 -6.40
CA ASN A 12 -12.37 0.71 -7.75
C ASN A 12 -10.99 1.37 -7.73
N GLU A 13 -10.69 2.20 -6.74
CA GLU A 13 -9.36 2.78 -6.54
C GLU A 13 -8.32 1.72 -6.19
N VAL A 14 -8.70 0.71 -5.42
CA VAL A 14 -7.83 -0.39 -4.99
C VAL A 14 -7.60 -1.44 -6.08
N LYS A 15 -8.59 -1.68 -6.96
CA LYS A 15 -8.58 -2.76 -7.94
C LYS A 15 -7.29 -2.88 -8.77
N PRO A 16 -6.66 -1.80 -9.29
CA PRO A 16 -5.40 -1.91 -10.03
C PRO A 16 -4.20 -2.36 -9.18
N TRP A 17 -4.34 -2.29 -7.85
CA TRP A 17 -3.30 -2.58 -6.87
C TRP A 17 -3.57 -3.86 -6.07
N GLU A 18 -4.69 -4.53 -6.31
CA GLU A 18 -5.20 -5.63 -5.48
C GLU A 18 -4.17 -6.73 -5.22
N GLN A 19 -3.40 -7.13 -6.23
CA GLN A 19 -2.35 -8.16 -6.11
C GLN A 19 -1.11 -7.73 -5.32
N TYR A 20 -0.99 -6.45 -4.98
CA TYR A 20 0.14 -5.88 -4.22
C TYR A 20 -0.25 -5.50 -2.79
N ILE A 21 -1.48 -5.83 -2.38
CA ILE A 21 -2.01 -5.53 -1.04
C ILE A 21 -2.26 -6.86 -0.34
N PRO A 22 -1.95 -6.99 0.96
CA PRO A 22 -2.23 -8.20 1.70
C PRO A 22 -3.71 -8.58 1.61
N THR A 23 -3.97 -9.85 1.27
CA THR A 23 -5.32 -10.36 1.04
C THR A 23 -6.23 -10.12 2.25
N ASP A 24 -5.70 -10.29 3.47
CA ASP A 24 -6.46 -10.11 4.70
C ASP A 24 -6.93 -8.67 4.91
N TRP A 25 -6.17 -7.68 4.46
CA TRP A 25 -6.57 -6.27 4.55
C TRP A 25 -7.79 -6.00 3.66
N LEU A 26 -7.77 -6.54 2.43
CA LEU A 26 -8.88 -6.38 1.48
C LEU A 26 -10.09 -7.23 1.86
N LYS A 27 -9.88 -8.37 2.49
CA LYS A 27 -10.93 -9.28 2.96
C LYS A 27 -11.88 -8.57 3.93
N VAL A 28 -11.35 -7.85 4.93
CA VAL A 28 -12.15 -7.09 5.91
C VAL A 28 -13.10 -6.10 5.22
N ILE A 29 -12.62 -5.38 4.21
CA ILE A 29 -13.41 -4.39 3.46
C ILE A 29 -14.47 -5.07 2.58
N LYS A 30 -14.09 -6.14 1.88
CA LYS A 30 -15.00 -6.92 1.01
C LYS A 30 -16.12 -7.58 1.82
N GLU A 31 -15.80 -8.16 2.97
CA GLU A 31 -16.78 -8.75 3.88
C GLU A 31 -17.73 -7.70 4.44
N ARG A 32 -17.23 -6.51 4.81
CA ARG A 32 -18.09 -5.41 5.25
C ARG A 32 -19.06 -4.98 4.15
N LYS A 33 -18.59 -4.85 2.91
CA LYS A 33 -19.44 -4.56 1.75
C LYS A 33 -20.47 -5.66 1.50
N ALA A 34 -20.09 -6.93 1.63
CA ALA A 34 -21.01 -8.04 1.42
C ALA A 34 -22.14 -8.06 2.47
N LYS A 35 -21.83 -7.75 3.73
CA LYS A 35 -22.81 -7.62 4.82
C LYS A 35 -23.76 -6.43 4.64
N HIS A 36 -23.29 -5.37 3.98
CA HIS A 36 -24.02 -4.12 3.80
C HIS A 36 -25.42 -4.31 3.18
N ALA A 37 -25.57 -5.15 2.16
CA ALA A 37 -26.88 -5.39 1.54
C ALA A 37 -27.89 -6.02 2.52
N GLY A 38 -27.42 -6.90 3.42
CA GLY A 38 -28.25 -7.49 4.46
C GLY A 38 -28.65 -6.46 5.53
N ASP A 39 -27.71 -5.61 5.93
CA ASP A 39 -27.95 -4.51 6.88
C ASP A 39 -28.96 -3.49 6.30
N GLU A 40 -28.87 -3.19 4.99
CA GLU A 40 -29.80 -2.31 4.29
C GLU A 40 -31.22 -2.88 4.27
N LEU A 41 -31.37 -4.16 3.91
CA LEU A 41 -32.67 -4.83 3.92
C LEU A 41 -33.27 -4.88 5.32
N LYS A 42 -32.45 -5.11 6.35
CA LYS A 42 -32.90 -5.10 7.75
C LYS A 42 -33.40 -3.72 8.15
N THR A 43 -32.66 -2.67 7.82
CA THR A 43 -33.05 -1.28 8.10
C THR A 43 -34.35 -0.91 7.37
N GLN A 44 -34.46 -1.26 6.08
CA GLN A 44 -35.67 -1.00 5.29
C GLN A 44 -36.90 -1.70 5.89
N ARG A 45 -36.76 -2.95 6.34
CA ARG A 45 -37.84 -3.69 7.01
C ARG A 45 -38.23 -3.05 8.35
N GLN A 46 -37.26 -2.58 9.13
CA GLN A 46 -37.53 -1.86 10.38
C GLN A 46 -38.32 -0.58 10.13
N MET A 47 -37.89 0.24 9.16
CA MET A 47 -38.60 1.46 8.77
C MET A 47 -40.01 1.15 8.24
N ALA A 48 -40.15 0.16 7.37
CA ALA A 48 -41.45 -0.24 6.82
C ALA A 48 -42.43 -0.72 7.90
N SER A 49 -41.94 -1.53 8.85
CA SER A 49 -42.76 -2.00 9.98
C SER A 49 -43.21 -0.85 10.88
N LEU A 50 -42.35 0.15 11.10
CA LEU A 50 -42.70 1.31 11.92
C LEU A 50 -43.74 2.19 11.20
N LEU A 51 -43.58 2.44 9.91
CA LEU A 51 -44.56 3.16 9.09
C LEU A 51 -45.94 2.50 9.13
N GLU A 52 -45.98 1.17 9.04
CA GLU A 52 -47.25 0.43 9.13
C GLU A 52 -47.91 0.63 10.50
N LYS A 53 -47.14 0.52 11.59
CA LYS A 53 -47.64 0.75 12.95
C LYS A 53 -48.20 2.14 13.16
N ILE A 54 -47.52 3.16 12.63
CA ILE A 54 -47.98 4.56 12.67
C ILE A 54 -49.31 4.68 11.91
N ARG A 55 -49.36 4.11 10.70
CA ARG A 55 -50.55 4.17 9.84
C ARG A 55 -51.79 3.54 10.47
N VAL A 56 -51.64 2.45 11.22
CA VAL A 56 -52.75 1.79 11.93
C VAL A 56 -53.01 2.36 13.33
N GLY A 57 -52.33 3.45 13.71
CA GLY A 57 -52.52 4.15 14.98
C GLY A 57 -52.01 3.38 16.21
N THR A 58 -51.08 2.43 16.01
CA THR A 58 -50.50 1.63 17.09
C THR A 58 -49.23 2.22 17.68
N THR A 59 -48.65 3.23 17.04
CA THR A 59 -47.52 4.01 17.55
C THR A 59 -47.57 5.44 17.02
N GLU A 60 -46.75 6.32 17.60
CA GLU A 60 -46.66 7.75 17.27
C GLU A 60 -45.56 8.03 16.24
N GLU A 61 -45.68 9.15 15.52
CA GLU A 61 -44.69 9.61 14.55
C GLU A 61 -43.33 9.93 15.20
N SER A 62 -43.32 10.31 16.48
CA SER A 62 -42.11 10.56 17.28
C SER A 62 -41.15 9.38 17.31
N GLU A 63 -41.64 8.13 17.26
CA GLU A 63 -40.77 6.95 17.18
C GLU A 63 -40.01 6.86 15.84
N MET A 64 -40.58 7.38 14.75
CA MET A 64 -39.90 7.44 13.46
C MET A 64 -38.80 8.49 13.46
N GLU A 65 -39.06 9.66 14.07
CA GLU A 65 -38.04 10.70 14.27
C GLU A 65 -36.85 10.14 15.06
N GLU A 66 -37.12 9.45 16.17
CA GLU A 66 -36.07 8.80 16.95
C GLU A 66 -35.28 7.73 16.16
N LEU A 67 -35.96 6.97 15.30
CA LEU A 67 -35.30 5.95 14.46
C LEU A 67 -34.37 6.59 13.44
N ILE A 68 -34.79 7.70 12.83
CA ILE A 68 -33.98 8.47 11.88
C ILE A 68 -32.78 9.10 12.60
N ASP A 69 -32.97 9.67 13.78
CA ASP A 69 -31.87 10.25 14.57
C ASP A 69 -30.84 9.19 14.97
N LYS A 70 -31.31 8.01 15.40
CA LYS A 70 -30.43 6.86 15.71
C LYS A 70 -29.77 6.28 14.46
N PHE A 71 -30.39 6.44 13.28
CA PHE A 71 -29.84 5.93 12.04
C PHE A 71 -28.48 6.56 11.75
N ASP A 72 -28.38 7.87 11.81
CA ASP A 72 -27.13 8.56 11.47
C ASP A 72 -25.98 8.23 12.43
N ILE A 73 -26.30 8.03 13.72
CA ILE A 73 -25.30 7.81 14.78
C ILE A 73 -24.78 6.36 14.79
N ASP A 74 -25.70 5.38 14.78
CA ASP A 74 -25.39 3.99 15.13
C ASP A 74 -25.67 2.98 14.03
N ASN A 75 -26.38 3.36 12.96
CA ASN A 75 -26.73 2.38 11.95
C ASN A 75 -25.51 2.02 11.08
N PRO A 76 -25.23 0.73 10.88
CA PRO A 76 -24.13 0.28 10.05
C PRO A 76 -24.21 0.76 8.59
N CYS A 77 -25.38 1.12 8.09
CA CYS A 77 -25.59 1.63 6.75
C CYS A 77 -25.55 3.16 6.64
N SER A 78 -25.42 3.88 7.77
CA SER A 78 -25.33 5.33 7.75
C SER A 78 -24.06 5.80 7.08
N GLU A 79 -24.10 6.99 6.49
CA GLU A 79 -22.94 7.56 5.80
C GLU A 79 -21.75 7.73 6.75
N LEU A 80 -22.01 8.17 7.99
CA LEU A 80 -21.01 8.35 9.04
C LEU A 80 -20.35 7.02 9.45
N SER A 81 -21.13 5.96 9.59
CA SER A 81 -20.61 4.62 9.92
C SER A 81 -19.69 4.08 8.82
N ILE A 82 -20.06 4.27 7.55
CA ILE A 82 -19.22 3.87 6.42
C ILE A 82 -17.94 4.70 6.34
N ASP A 83 -18.03 6.02 6.53
CA ASP A 83 -16.85 6.89 6.52
C ASP A 83 -15.87 6.54 7.64
N ARG A 84 -16.38 6.27 8.85
CA ARG A 84 -15.57 5.82 9.97
C ARG A 84 -14.85 4.52 9.64
N PHE A 85 -15.58 3.53 9.13
CA PHE A 85 -15.02 2.25 8.74
C PHE A 85 -13.93 2.39 7.66
N LEU A 86 -14.19 3.15 6.59
CA LEU A 86 -13.20 3.36 5.53
C LEU A 86 -11.98 4.15 6.02
N LYS A 87 -12.16 5.07 6.97
CA LYS A 87 -11.07 5.81 7.62
C LYS A 87 -10.19 4.91 8.49
N GLU A 88 -10.77 3.99 9.25
CA GLU A 88 -10.03 2.97 10.01
C GLU A 88 -9.22 2.06 9.09
N ASN A 89 -9.72 1.84 7.87
CA ASN A 89 -9.07 1.04 6.83
C ASN A 89 -8.22 1.87 5.83
N ASN A 90 -7.89 3.12 6.17
CA ASN A 90 -7.12 4.02 5.29
C ASN A 90 -5.64 3.59 5.10
N HIS A 91 -5.18 2.59 5.85
CA HIS A 91 -3.88 1.96 5.66
C HIS A 91 -3.72 1.39 4.24
N VAL A 92 -4.79 0.86 3.64
CA VAL A 92 -4.78 0.38 2.24
C VAL A 92 -4.47 1.51 1.26
N LYS A 93 -5.11 2.68 1.39
CA LYS A 93 -4.81 3.84 0.53
C LYS A 93 -3.40 4.35 0.74
N THR A 94 -2.97 4.44 2.00
CA THR A 94 -1.60 4.86 2.35
C THR A 94 -0.56 3.92 1.76
N LYS A 95 -0.84 2.62 1.75
CA LYS A 95 -0.01 1.60 1.10
C LYS A 95 0.09 1.82 -0.40
N ILE A 96 -1.05 1.99 -1.08
CA ILE A 96 -1.08 2.27 -2.52
C ILE A 96 -0.27 3.53 -2.87
N GLU A 97 -0.41 4.61 -2.10
CA GLU A 97 0.36 5.84 -2.32
C GLU A 97 1.87 5.64 -2.09
N THR A 98 2.24 4.74 -1.20
CA THR A 98 3.65 4.36 -1.01
C THR A 98 4.17 3.58 -2.21
N LEU A 99 3.42 2.59 -2.68
CA LEU A 99 3.78 1.77 -3.84
C LEU A 99 3.89 2.61 -5.12
N LYS A 100 2.93 3.52 -5.36
CA LYS A 100 2.95 4.48 -6.48
C LYS A 100 4.22 5.33 -6.52
N LYS A 101 4.73 5.75 -5.35
CA LYS A 101 5.95 6.57 -5.29
C LYS A 101 7.21 5.81 -5.69
N VAL A 102 7.23 4.49 -5.49
CA VAL A 102 8.40 3.65 -5.81
C VAL A 102 8.30 3.09 -7.23
N SER A 103 7.13 2.59 -7.62
CA SER A 103 6.89 1.98 -8.93
C SER A 103 5.49 2.37 -9.43
N PRO A 104 5.35 3.55 -10.06
CA PRO A 104 4.06 4.03 -10.59
C PRO A 104 3.42 3.06 -11.58
N ASP A 105 4.25 2.37 -12.37
CA ASP A 105 3.90 1.37 -13.37
C ASP A 105 3.79 -0.05 -12.81
N ARG A 106 4.21 -0.26 -11.55
CA ARG A 106 4.27 -1.53 -10.81
C ARG A 106 5.32 -2.53 -11.31
N SER A 107 6.15 -2.17 -12.29
CA SER A 107 7.13 -3.06 -12.92
C SER A 107 8.22 -3.57 -11.98
N LEU A 108 8.45 -2.89 -10.86
CA LEU A 108 9.48 -3.26 -9.88
C LEU A 108 8.91 -4.10 -8.72
N LEU A 109 7.59 -4.15 -8.56
CA LEU A 109 6.95 -4.75 -7.41
C LEU A 109 6.86 -6.26 -7.56
N LEU A 110 7.30 -6.99 -6.55
CA LEU A 110 7.23 -8.44 -6.52
C LEU A 110 5.93 -8.91 -5.86
N THR A 111 5.16 -9.74 -6.56
CA THR A 111 3.89 -10.30 -6.08
C THR A 111 4.00 -11.72 -5.53
N GLN A 112 5.06 -12.45 -5.91
CA GLN A 112 5.35 -13.81 -5.46
C GLN A 112 6.86 -13.97 -5.36
N ILE A 113 7.33 -14.37 -4.19
CA ILE A 113 8.74 -14.71 -3.91
C ILE A 113 8.77 -15.76 -2.81
N ASP A 114 9.64 -16.76 -3.00
CA ASP A 114 9.85 -17.82 -2.01
C ASP A 114 11.02 -17.46 -1.08
N SER A 115 12.10 -16.92 -1.64
CA SER A 115 13.25 -16.41 -0.89
C SER A 115 13.90 -15.21 -1.58
N ILE A 116 14.71 -14.46 -0.83
CA ILE A 116 15.56 -13.39 -1.38
C ILE A 116 16.69 -13.99 -2.21
N ASP A 117 17.29 -15.08 -1.76
CA ASP A 117 18.36 -15.80 -2.43
C ASP A 117 17.97 -16.23 -3.85
N ASP A 118 16.75 -16.75 -4.05
CA ASP A 118 16.27 -17.15 -5.38
C ASP A 118 16.26 -15.98 -6.35
N ILE A 119 15.89 -14.78 -5.89
CA ILE A 119 15.91 -13.57 -6.73
C ILE A 119 17.34 -13.25 -7.13
N ILE A 120 18.26 -13.27 -6.17
CA ILE A 120 19.67 -12.93 -6.38
C ILE A 120 20.33 -13.93 -7.33
N LEU A 121 20.10 -15.23 -7.13
CA LEU A 121 20.64 -16.31 -7.96
C LEU A 121 20.06 -16.30 -9.39
N ASN A 122 18.78 -15.96 -9.56
CA ASN A 122 18.17 -15.81 -10.88
C ASN A 122 18.78 -14.68 -11.72
N PHE A 123 19.46 -13.73 -11.07
CA PHE A 123 20.14 -12.59 -11.68
C PHE A 123 21.64 -12.60 -11.35
N TYR A 124 22.27 -13.77 -11.40
CA TYR A 124 23.67 -13.98 -10.99
C TYR A 124 24.66 -13.01 -11.64
N ASP A 125 24.58 -12.80 -12.96
CA ASP A 125 25.48 -11.93 -13.72
C ASP A 125 25.11 -10.42 -13.63
N ASN A 126 24.16 -10.08 -12.77
CA ASN A 126 23.60 -8.73 -12.65
C ASN A 126 23.97 -8.09 -11.31
N GLU A 127 23.88 -6.76 -11.29
CA GLU A 127 23.79 -6.01 -10.05
C GLU A 127 22.33 -5.96 -9.60
N VAL A 128 22.00 -6.48 -8.42
CA VAL A 128 20.63 -6.56 -7.94
C VAL A 128 20.45 -5.58 -6.78
N TYR A 129 19.51 -4.65 -6.95
CA TYR A 129 19.11 -3.67 -5.94
C TYR A 129 17.69 -3.99 -5.46
N LEU A 130 17.56 -4.34 -4.19
CA LEU A 130 16.29 -4.72 -3.57
C LEU A 130 15.87 -3.67 -2.54
N LEU A 131 14.82 -2.91 -2.85
CA LEU A 131 14.22 -2.02 -1.85
C LEU A 131 13.24 -2.81 -0.99
N HIS A 132 13.52 -2.88 0.30
CA HIS A 132 12.61 -3.48 1.27
C HIS A 132 11.66 -2.43 1.84
N ILE A 133 10.36 -2.70 1.78
CA ILE A 133 9.32 -1.85 2.35
C ILE A 133 8.34 -2.64 3.23
N CYS A 134 7.75 -1.93 4.20
CA CYS A 134 6.69 -2.41 5.08
C CYS A 134 5.96 -1.20 5.67
N GLU A 135 4.65 -1.32 5.90
CA GLU A 135 3.83 -0.28 6.50
C GLU A 135 4.28 0.06 7.93
N ARG A 136 4.71 -0.95 8.71
CA ARG A 136 5.25 -0.76 10.06
C ARG A 136 6.49 0.14 10.07
N TRP A 137 7.37 0.02 9.07
CA TRP A 137 8.58 0.86 8.98
C TRP A 137 8.25 2.31 8.65
N SER A 138 7.22 2.54 7.81
CA SER A 138 6.69 3.89 7.57
C SER A 138 6.23 4.58 8.85
N LYS A 139 5.57 3.83 9.74
CA LYS A 139 5.10 4.32 11.05
C LYS A 139 6.25 4.53 12.04
N LYS A 140 7.25 3.64 12.05
CA LYS A 140 8.44 3.71 12.93
C LYS A 140 9.38 4.86 12.55
N ASN A 141 9.75 4.97 11.28
CA ASN A 141 10.75 5.93 10.81
C ASN A 141 10.46 6.42 9.38
N LYS A 142 9.41 7.22 9.25
CA LYS A 142 9.00 7.84 7.98
C LYS A 142 10.15 8.58 7.26
N ARG A 143 11.05 9.22 8.00
CA ARG A 143 12.18 9.97 7.41
C ARG A 143 13.17 9.05 6.73
N ASN A 144 13.54 7.93 7.35
CA ASN A 144 14.42 6.95 6.73
C ASN A 144 13.76 6.33 5.49
N MET A 145 12.49 5.91 5.58
CA MET A 145 11.77 5.35 4.45
C MET A 145 11.78 6.28 3.23
N LEU A 146 11.49 7.57 3.41
CA LEU A 146 11.53 8.54 2.32
C LEU A 146 12.94 8.76 1.75
N LYS A 147 13.99 8.70 2.58
CA LYS A 147 15.38 8.78 2.11
C LYS A 147 15.75 7.57 1.25
N GLN A 148 15.44 6.36 1.72
CA GLN A 148 15.75 5.11 1.02
C GLN A 148 14.98 5.00 -0.30
N MET A 149 13.69 5.33 -0.30
CA MET A 149 12.89 5.37 -1.54
C MET A 149 13.46 6.37 -2.55
N ARG A 150 13.86 7.57 -2.10
CA ARG A 150 14.48 8.57 -2.98
C ARG A 150 15.83 8.09 -3.51
N PHE A 151 16.65 7.48 -2.65
CA PHE A 151 17.94 6.93 -3.03
C PHE A 151 17.79 5.82 -4.08
N PHE A 152 16.89 4.86 -3.85
CA PHE A 152 16.58 3.79 -4.79
C PHE A 152 16.12 4.32 -6.15
N SER A 153 15.23 5.31 -6.16
CA SER A 153 14.79 5.97 -7.39
C SER A 153 15.93 6.70 -8.13
N GLN A 154 16.84 7.33 -7.39
CA GLN A 154 18.03 7.97 -7.97
C GLN A 154 18.99 6.95 -8.57
N LEU A 155 19.24 5.82 -7.91
CA LEU A 155 20.05 4.72 -8.47
C LEU A 155 19.47 4.28 -9.82
N LYS A 156 18.18 3.92 -9.84
CA LYS A 156 17.49 3.49 -11.06
C LYS A 156 17.59 4.49 -12.21
N THR A 157 17.50 5.79 -11.92
CA THR A 157 17.50 6.84 -12.95
C THR A 157 18.92 7.14 -13.47
N LYS A 158 19.95 6.93 -12.64
CA LYS A 158 21.35 7.21 -12.97
C LYS A 158 22.07 6.03 -13.60
N GLU A 159 21.46 4.84 -13.60
CA GLU A 159 22.00 3.70 -14.33
C GLU A 159 21.93 3.94 -15.85
N PRO A 160 23.05 3.80 -16.59
CA PRO A 160 23.03 3.77 -18.04
C PRO A 160 22.14 2.64 -18.56
N GLU A 161 21.43 2.88 -19.68
CA GLU A 161 20.52 1.90 -20.31
C GLU A 161 21.19 0.55 -20.69
N ASN A 162 22.53 0.48 -20.70
CA ASN A 162 23.33 -0.71 -20.98
C ASN A 162 23.93 -1.38 -19.74
N THR A 163 23.44 -1.08 -18.54
CA THR A 163 23.90 -1.75 -17.32
C THR A 163 23.12 -3.03 -17.06
N ASN A 164 23.82 -4.05 -16.56
CA ASN A 164 23.25 -5.32 -16.14
C ASN A 164 22.58 -5.18 -14.75
N SER A 165 21.83 -4.08 -14.51
CA SER A 165 21.29 -3.75 -13.19
C SER A 165 19.81 -4.08 -13.08
N ILE A 166 19.44 -4.78 -12.01
CA ILE A 166 18.08 -5.25 -11.72
C ILE A 166 17.56 -4.55 -10.47
N PHE A 167 16.44 -3.86 -10.63
CA PHE A 167 15.75 -3.17 -9.53
C PHE A 167 14.47 -3.90 -9.17
N ARG A 168 14.29 -4.26 -7.91
CA ARG A 168 13.04 -4.83 -7.39
C ARG A 168 12.67 -4.25 -6.03
N VAL A 169 11.39 -4.37 -5.71
CA VAL A 169 10.80 -3.90 -4.45
C VAL A 169 10.17 -5.10 -3.77
N ILE A 170 10.62 -5.38 -2.55
CA ILE A 170 10.10 -6.44 -1.70
C ILE A 170 9.19 -5.81 -0.66
N ASP A 171 7.92 -6.20 -0.72
CA ASP A 171 6.91 -5.77 0.21
C ASP A 171 6.68 -6.81 1.30
N HIS A 172 7.19 -6.53 2.49
CA HIS A 172 7.11 -7.42 3.65
C HIS A 172 5.73 -7.42 4.34
N ASP A 173 4.79 -6.59 3.89
CA ASP A 173 3.38 -6.76 4.27
C ASP A 173 2.72 -7.85 3.40
N LEU A 174 3.12 -7.96 2.13
CA LEU A 174 2.62 -8.97 1.18
C LEU A 174 3.28 -10.33 1.39
N HIS A 175 4.57 -10.31 1.75
CA HIS A 175 5.41 -11.49 1.95
C HIS A 175 5.78 -11.62 3.43
N SER A 176 4.78 -11.92 4.27
CA SER A 176 4.94 -11.95 5.74
C SER A 176 5.88 -13.03 6.24
N ASP A 177 6.03 -14.10 5.46
CA ASP A 177 6.69 -15.34 5.86
C ASP A 177 8.16 -15.41 5.40
N LEU A 178 8.69 -14.33 4.81
CA LEU A 178 10.11 -14.25 4.46
C LEU A 178 10.96 -14.16 5.73
N ASP A 179 11.90 -15.10 5.88
CA ASP A 179 12.82 -15.17 7.01
C ASP A 179 13.76 -13.94 7.08
N GLU A 180 14.23 -13.47 5.93
CA GLU A 180 15.14 -12.34 5.82
C GLU A 180 14.38 -11.00 5.81
N ARG A 181 14.04 -10.53 7.01
CA ARG A 181 13.31 -9.28 7.23
C ARG A 181 14.16 -8.24 7.96
N PRO A 182 14.52 -7.11 7.32
CA PRO A 182 15.25 -6.04 7.99
C PRO A 182 14.41 -5.33 9.08
N GLU A 183 15.07 -4.61 9.98
CA GLU A 183 14.38 -3.87 11.05
C GLU A 183 13.76 -2.54 10.63
N ASP A 184 14.13 -2.03 9.45
CA ASP A 184 13.68 -0.78 8.87
C ASP A 184 13.73 -0.86 7.33
N CYS A 185 13.20 0.18 6.66
CA CYS A 185 13.32 0.35 5.21
C CYS A 185 14.80 0.52 4.82
N VAL A 186 15.27 -0.32 3.91
CA VAL A 186 16.66 -0.38 3.45
C VAL A 186 16.73 -0.84 2.00
N VAL A 187 17.85 -0.54 1.34
CA VAL A 187 18.19 -1.09 0.03
C VAL A 187 19.28 -2.12 0.21
N TYR A 188 19.00 -3.38 -0.13
CA TYR A 188 20.04 -4.40 -0.25
C TYR A 188 20.69 -4.28 -1.63
N TYR A 189 21.98 -4.56 -1.68
CA TYR A 189 22.76 -4.67 -2.91
C TYR A 189 23.41 -6.05 -2.96
N ALA A 190 23.24 -6.72 -4.09
CA ALA A 190 23.78 -8.03 -4.34
C ALA A 190 24.41 -8.10 -5.75
N THR A 191 25.42 -8.94 -5.90
CA THR A 191 26.07 -9.23 -7.19
C THR A 191 26.72 -10.60 -7.12
N HIS A 192 26.86 -11.30 -8.26
CA HIS A 192 27.50 -12.62 -8.33
C HIS A 192 26.89 -13.65 -7.36
N GLY A 193 25.57 -13.58 -7.17
CA GLY A 193 24.85 -14.54 -6.31
C GLY A 193 24.91 -14.25 -4.80
N SER A 194 25.55 -13.16 -4.35
CA SER A 194 25.70 -12.82 -2.92
C SER A 194 25.23 -11.41 -2.58
N ILE A 195 24.70 -11.23 -1.37
CA ILE A 195 24.42 -9.91 -0.79
C ILE A 195 25.74 -9.29 -0.33
N GLU A 196 26.13 -8.19 -0.97
CA GLU A 196 27.32 -7.42 -0.59
C GLU A 196 27.00 -6.35 0.45
N SER A 197 25.75 -5.86 0.51
CA SER A 197 25.33 -4.87 1.49
C SER A 197 23.86 -4.99 1.86
N HIS A 198 23.57 -4.96 3.17
CA HIS A 198 22.22 -4.95 3.74
C HIS A 198 21.68 -3.54 4.03
N ASP A 199 22.48 -2.48 3.85
CA ASP A 199 21.98 -1.09 3.87
C ASP A 199 22.86 -0.22 2.98
N PHE A 200 22.63 -0.35 1.68
CA PHE A 200 23.50 0.23 0.66
C PHE A 200 23.59 1.75 0.75
N LEU A 201 22.54 2.44 1.22
CA LEU A 201 22.60 3.89 1.41
C LEU A 201 23.66 4.31 2.43
N HIS A 202 23.81 3.54 3.51
CA HIS A 202 24.66 3.92 4.64
C HIS A 202 26.04 3.24 4.61
N ASP A 203 26.20 2.18 3.82
CA ASP A 203 27.48 1.51 3.62
C ASP A 203 28.47 2.37 2.80
N SER A 204 29.75 2.12 3.05
CA SER A 204 30.92 2.64 2.35
C SER A 204 30.82 2.47 0.83
N LEU A 205 30.36 1.31 0.35
CA LEU A 205 30.21 1.02 -1.07
C LEU A 205 29.17 1.93 -1.73
N GLY A 206 27.97 2.05 -1.15
CA GLY A 206 26.95 2.93 -1.73
C GLY A 206 27.29 4.42 -1.61
N LYS A 207 28.01 4.83 -0.55
CA LYS A 207 28.58 6.19 -0.46
C LYS A 207 29.58 6.46 -1.59
N PHE A 208 30.45 5.48 -1.89
CA PHE A 208 31.43 5.57 -2.96
C PHE A 208 30.76 5.65 -4.34
N VAL A 209 29.85 4.74 -4.65
CA VAL A 209 29.10 4.72 -5.93
C VAL A 209 28.34 6.03 -6.15
N MET A 210 27.73 6.58 -5.09
CA MET A 210 27.10 7.89 -5.19
C MET A 210 28.12 8.99 -5.46
N SER A 211 29.26 9.01 -4.78
CA SER A 211 30.28 10.02 -5.04
C SER A 211 30.77 9.99 -6.49
N GLU A 212 31.08 8.81 -7.05
CA GLU A 212 31.57 8.67 -8.42
C GLU A 212 30.53 9.03 -9.47
N LYS A 213 29.27 8.58 -9.30
CA LYS A 213 28.16 8.91 -10.21
C LYS A 213 27.77 10.39 -10.15
N TRP A 214 28.13 11.11 -9.09
CA TRP A 214 27.98 12.57 -9.03
C TRP A 214 29.13 13.29 -9.77
N PHE A 215 30.37 12.78 -9.70
CA PHE A 215 31.51 13.38 -10.41
C PHE A 215 31.43 13.21 -11.94
N SER A 216 30.89 12.09 -12.45
CA SER A 216 30.73 11.87 -13.89
C SER A 216 29.76 12.86 -14.55
N ILE A 217 28.74 13.32 -13.84
CA ILE A 217 27.77 14.32 -14.32
C ILE A 217 28.37 15.73 -14.33
N VAL A 218 29.14 16.10 -13.30
CA VAL A 218 29.78 17.43 -13.22
C VAL A 218 30.94 17.54 -14.21
N GLY A 219 31.70 16.46 -14.43
CA GLY A 219 32.79 16.41 -15.40
C GLY A 219 32.35 16.54 -16.86
N TYR A 220 31.10 16.19 -17.17
CA TYR A 220 30.54 16.38 -18.52
C TYR A 220 30.17 17.84 -18.83
N CYS A 221 29.94 18.67 -17.82
CA CYS A 221 29.66 20.11 -18.00
C CYS A 221 30.93 20.97 -18.16
N GLN A 222 32.13 20.43 -17.95
CA GLN A 222 33.39 21.18 -18.11
C GLN A 222 34.13 20.91 -19.44
N LYS A 223 33.62 20.05 -20.32
CA LYS A 223 34.23 19.75 -21.63
C LYS A 223 33.50 20.32 -22.85
N LYS A 224 32.66 21.34 -22.65
CA LYS A 224 32.14 22.18 -23.74
C LYS A 224 32.33 23.65 -23.39
N ASN A 225 33.54 24.15 -23.64
CA ASN A 225 33.85 25.55 -23.96
C ASN A 225 35.13 25.55 -24.79
#